data_AF-A0A9X3P4B1-F1
#
_entry.id   AF-A0A9X3P4B1-F1
#
_cell.length_a   1.000
_cell.length_b   1.000
_cell.length_c   1.000
_cell.angle_alpha   90.00
_cell.angle_beta   90.00
_cell.angle_gamma   90.00
#
_symmetry.space_group_name_H-M   'P 1'
#
loop_
_entity.id
_entity.type
_entity.pdbx_description
1 polymer ?
#
loop_
_entity_poly.entity_id
_entity_poly.type
_entity_poly.pdbx_seq_one_letter_code
_entity_poly.pdbx_strand_id
1 'polypeptide(L)'
;MAANTSKTARASVKAGQAKGGAGLNVLGEFKYLIPLNNGKHVYLRNLVDGKTLHLATGSEAFTEAVKALAAAGHGAKIKAEIEGLAAKLPAEQGWDTTLKTLEEADAFAAEAVAA
;
A
#
# COMPACT_ATOMS: atom_id res chain seq x y z
N MET A 1 20.47 -42.48 35.43
CA MET A 1 20.32 -42.22 33.98
C MET A 1 20.96 -40.88 33.66
N ALA A 2 21.92 -40.86 32.73
CA ALA A 2 22.52 -39.63 32.21
C ALA A 2 21.61 -38.99 31.16
N ALA A 3 21.55 -37.66 31.16
CA ALA A 3 21.25 -36.87 29.97
C ALA A 3 21.93 -35.50 30.10
N ASN A 4 23.19 -35.45 29.69
CA ASN A 4 23.88 -34.22 29.32
C ASN A 4 23.28 -33.73 28.00
N THR A 5 22.51 -32.64 28.00
CA THR A 5 22.16 -31.92 26.76
C THR A 5 22.13 -30.39 26.98
N SER A 6 23.24 -29.77 26.61
CA SER A 6 23.29 -28.57 25.75
C SER A 6 22.77 -27.23 26.30
N LYS A 7 23.72 -26.44 26.79
CA LYS A 7 23.64 -25.03 27.16
C LYS A 7 23.60 -24.11 25.91
N THR A 8 22.75 -24.36 24.91
CA THR A 8 22.62 -23.52 23.68
C THR A 8 21.32 -23.79 22.89
N ALA A 9 20.14 -23.54 23.46
CA ALA A 9 18.91 -23.77 22.67
C ALA A 9 17.72 -22.85 22.98
N ARG A 10 17.94 -21.61 23.43
CA ARG A 10 16.88 -20.57 23.37
C ARG A 10 17.41 -19.14 23.27
N ALA A 11 18.53 -18.96 22.58
CA ALA A 11 19.00 -17.67 22.08
C ALA A 11 18.28 -17.24 20.79
N SER A 12 16.98 -17.49 20.70
CA SER A 12 16.08 -16.99 19.65
C SER A 12 14.83 -16.36 20.26
N VAL A 13 14.95 -15.76 21.44
CA VAL A 13 14.04 -14.69 21.90
C VAL A 13 14.69 -13.34 21.55
N LYS A 14 15.13 -13.20 20.30
CA LYS A 14 15.56 -11.93 19.69
C LYS A 14 15.15 -11.88 18.21
N ALA A 15 13.97 -12.42 17.92
CA ALA A 15 13.20 -12.11 16.72
C ALA A 15 11.91 -11.34 17.07
N GLY A 16 11.81 -10.80 18.29
CA GLY A 16 10.72 -9.94 18.77
C GLY A 16 11.00 -8.44 18.67
N GLN A 17 12.05 -8.02 17.95
CA GLN A 17 12.45 -6.60 17.85
C GLN A 17 12.89 -6.20 16.44
N ALA A 18 12.39 -6.86 15.40
CA ALA A 18 12.37 -6.28 14.05
C ALA A 18 11.15 -5.34 13.96
N LYS A 19 11.36 -4.11 14.43
CA LYS A 19 10.64 -2.87 14.08
C LYS A 19 9.26 -3.06 13.42
N GLY A 20 8.23 -3.06 14.26
CA GLY A 20 7.08 -2.16 14.08
C GLY A 20 5.90 -2.68 13.27
N GLY A 21 5.04 -3.47 13.91
CA GLY A 21 3.58 -3.29 13.85
C GLY A 21 2.89 -3.52 12.50
N ALA A 22 2.76 -4.78 12.07
CA ALA A 22 1.79 -5.21 11.06
C ALA A 22 0.36 -5.26 11.64
N GLY A 23 -0.06 -4.12 12.18
CA GLY A 23 -1.34 -3.88 12.82
C GLY A 23 -1.45 -2.38 13.14
N LEU A 24 -1.28 -1.53 12.12
CA LEU A 24 -1.42 -0.08 12.29
C LEU A 24 -2.90 0.31 12.25
N ASN A 25 -3.60 0.06 13.36
CA ASN A 25 -4.78 0.83 13.73
C ASN A 25 -4.41 1.59 15.01
N VAL A 26 -3.90 2.81 14.85
CA VAL A 26 -3.78 3.77 15.96
C VAL A 26 -4.21 5.14 15.45
N LEU A 27 -5.53 5.37 15.40
CA LEU A 27 -6.19 6.69 15.56
C LEU A 27 -5.74 7.87 14.66
N GLY A 28 -5.19 7.65 13.47
CA GLY A 28 -4.86 8.71 12.52
C GLY A 28 -4.70 8.16 11.10
N GLU A 29 -5.60 8.60 10.21
CA GLU A 29 -5.57 8.45 8.74
C GLU A 29 -5.44 7.02 8.16
N PHE A 30 -6.50 6.53 7.51
CA PHE A 30 -6.46 5.28 6.73
C PHE A 30 -5.58 5.46 5.50
N LYS A 31 -4.58 4.60 5.34
CA LYS A 31 -3.68 4.59 4.19
C LYS A 31 -4.26 3.71 3.07
N TYR A 32 -4.47 4.26 1.87
CA TYR A 32 -4.98 3.52 0.72
C TYR A 32 -3.86 2.69 0.07
N LEU A 33 -2.63 3.22 0.05
CA LEU A 33 -1.51 2.66 -0.69
C LEU A 33 -0.35 2.34 0.25
N ILE A 34 0.04 1.06 0.33
CA ILE A 34 1.27 0.65 1.00
C ILE A 34 2.28 0.26 -0.08
N PRO A 35 3.29 1.11 -0.34
CA PRO A 35 4.28 0.87 -1.37
C PRO A 35 5.18 -0.33 -1.02
N LEU A 36 5.49 -1.15 -2.01
CA LEU A 36 6.34 -2.34 -1.88
C LEU A 36 7.38 -2.36 -3.01
N ASN A 37 8.46 -3.11 -2.79
CA ASN A 37 9.49 -3.38 -3.81
C ASN A 37 9.94 -2.11 -4.56
N ASN A 38 10.28 -1.06 -3.80
CA ASN A 38 10.69 0.25 -4.32
C ASN A 38 9.68 0.85 -5.31
N GLY A 39 8.39 0.79 -5.00
CA GLY A 39 7.32 1.40 -5.79
C GLY A 39 6.82 0.56 -6.97
N LYS A 40 7.39 -0.63 -7.21
CA LYS A 40 6.93 -1.53 -8.30
C LYS A 40 5.60 -2.21 -8.00
N HIS A 41 5.30 -2.41 -6.72
CA HIS A 41 4.05 -3.01 -6.27
C HIS A 41 3.44 -2.21 -5.13
N VAL A 42 2.16 -2.44 -4.88
CA VAL A 42 1.42 -1.78 -3.83
C VAL A 42 0.39 -2.75 -3.23
N TYR A 43 0.18 -2.63 -1.93
CA TYR A 43 -1.10 -3.07 -1.35
C TYR A 43 -2.08 -1.90 -1.44
N LEU A 44 -3.11 -2.06 -2.27
CA LEU A 44 -4.22 -1.13 -2.38
C LEU A 44 -5.36 -1.62 -1.48
N ARG A 45 -5.71 -0.84 -0.47
CA ARG A 45 -6.83 -1.16 0.40
C ARG A 45 -8.13 -0.67 -0.21
N ASN A 46 -8.97 -1.61 -0.60
CA ASN A 46 -10.30 -1.33 -1.09
C ASN A 46 -11.24 -1.11 0.10
N LEU A 47 -11.67 0.13 0.29
CA LEU A 47 -12.57 0.51 1.40
C LEU A 47 -14.04 0.19 1.10
N VAL A 48 -14.39 -0.15 -0.14
CA VAL A 48 -15.74 -0.52 -0.55
C VAL A 48 -16.06 -1.95 -0.14
N ASP A 49 -15.14 -2.89 -0.36
CA ASP A 49 -15.31 -4.32 -0.05
C ASP A 49 -14.48 -4.81 1.15
N GLY A 50 -13.62 -3.95 1.71
CA GLY A 50 -12.75 -4.24 2.85
C GLY A 50 -11.52 -5.10 2.50
N LYS A 51 -11.29 -5.44 1.23
CA LYS A 51 -10.16 -6.27 0.80
C LYS A 51 -8.90 -5.45 0.57
N THR A 52 -7.76 -6.12 0.56
CA THR A 52 -6.47 -5.53 0.20
C THR A 52 -5.94 -6.25 -1.03
N LEU A 53 -5.74 -5.51 -2.12
CA LEU A 53 -5.25 -6.03 -3.39
C LEU A 53 -3.75 -5.81 -3.49
N HIS A 54 -3.01 -6.83 -3.93
CA HIS A 54 -1.59 -6.71 -4.25
C HIS A 54 -1.44 -6.52 -5.76
N LEU A 55 -1.04 -5.32 -6.18
CA LEU A 55 -1.03 -4.94 -7.60
C LEU A 55 0.33 -4.34 -7.98
N ALA A 56 0.72 -4.49 -9.24
CA ALA A 56 1.86 -3.76 -9.79
C ALA A 56 1.41 -2.34 -10.17
N THR A 57 2.18 -1.33 -9.80
CA THR A 57 1.82 0.09 -10.00
C THR A 57 1.75 0.50 -11.47
N GLY A 58 2.45 -0.21 -12.36
CA GLY A 58 2.37 -0.01 -13.81
C GLY A 58 1.38 -0.94 -14.53
N SER A 59 0.54 -1.70 -13.80
CA SER A 59 -0.43 -2.62 -14.42
C SER A 59 -1.78 -1.95 -14.64
N GLU A 60 -2.48 -2.37 -15.70
CA GLU A 60 -3.87 -1.97 -15.96
C GLU A 60 -4.80 -2.31 -14.79
N ALA A 61 -4.58 -3.46 -14.13
CA ALA A 61 -5.33 -3.87 -12.94
C ALA A 61 -5.22 -2.86 -11.78
N PHE A 62 -4.09 -2.18 -11.64
CA PHE A 62 -3.94 -1.11 -10.66
C PHE A 62 -4.74 0.14 -11.05
N THR A 63 -4.65 0.56 -12.31
CA THR A 63 -5.44 1.68 -12.84
C THR A 63 -6.94 1.46 -12.67
N GLU A 64 -7.44 0.28 -13.02
CA GLU A 64 -8.86 -0.08 -12.89
C GLU A 64 -9.30 -0.14 -11.42
N ALA A 65 -8.45 -0.64 -10.52
CA ALA A 65 -8.75 -0.63 -9.10
C ALA A 65 -8.80 0.79 -8.51
N VAL A 66 -7.94 1.71 -9.00
CA VAL A 66 -7.98 3.13 -8.63
C VAL A 66 -9.26 3.78 -9.16
N LYS A 67 -9.66 3.52 -10.41
CA LYS A 67 -10.94 3.98 -10.99
C LYS A 67 -12.15 3.53 -10.17
N ALA A 68 -12.20 2.26 -9.81
CA ALA A 68 -13.29 1.71 -9.00
C ALA A 68 -13.41 2.44 -7.64
N LEU A 69 -12.28 2.75 -7.01
CA LEU A 69 -12.25 3.53 -5.78
C LEU A 69 -12.57 5.01 -6.01
N ALA A 70 -12.19 5.58 -7.14
CA ALA A 70 -12.53 6.95 -7.51
C ALA A 70 -14.03 7.13 -7.74
N ALA A 71 -14.67 6.19 -8.43
CA ALA A 71 -16.12 6.13 -8.59
C ALA A 71 -16.86 6.01 -7.24
N ALA A 72 -16.24 5.37 -6.25
CA ALA A 72 -16.74 5.32 -4.87
C ALA A 72 -16.40 6.56 -4.02
N GLY A 73 -15.85 7.63 -4.62
CA GLY A 73 -15.56 8.90 -3.94
C GLY A 73 -14.20 8.96 -3.23
N HIS A 74 -13.32 7.98 -3.43
CA HIS A 74 -11.99 7.94 -2.80
C HIS A 74 -10.86 8.52 -3.68
N GLY A 75 -11.16 8.94 -4.92
CA GLY A 75 -10.15 9.33 -5.92
C GLY A 75 -9.22 10.45 -5.46
N ALA A 76 -9.77 11.53 -4.91
CA ALA A 76 -8.98 12.67 -4.42
C ALA A 76 -8.01 12.29 -3.29
N LYS A 77 -8.41 11.39 -2.39
CA LYS A 77 -7.56 10.94 -1.28
C LYS A 77 -6.44 10.03 -1.77
N ILE A 78 -6.74 9.15 -2.72
CA ILE A 78 -5.73 8.28 -3.36
C ILE A 78 -4.72 9.13 -4.12
N LYS A 79 -5.17 10.15 -4.88
CA LYS A 79 -4.30 11.07 -5.60
C LYS A 79 -3.34 11.79 -4.66
N ALA A 80 -3.86 12.42 -3.60
CA ALA A 80 -3.05 13.11 -2.60
C ALA A 80 -2.03 12.19 -1.93
N GLU A 81 -2.38 10.91 -1.74
CA GLU A 81 -1.46 9.94 -1.20
C GLU A 81 -0.31 9.60 -2.16
N ILE A 82 -0.58 9.45 -3.45
CA ILE A 82 0.44 9.21 -4.48
C ILE A 82 1.38 10.43 -4.60
N GLU A 83 0.84 11.65 -4.59
CA GLU A 83 1.62 12.89 -4.54
C GLU A 83 2.52 12.92 -3.29
N GLY A 84 1.98 12.52 -2.14
CA GLY A 84 2.73 12.38 -0.90
C GLY A 84 3.84 11.33 -0.96
N LEU A 85 3.64 10.22 -1.70
CA LEU A 85 4.66 9.21 -1.94
C LEU A 85 5.75 9.74 -2.87
N ALA A 86 5.38 10.44 -3.95
CA ALA A 86 6.33 11.07 -4.88
C ALA A 86 7.21 12.12 -4.19
N ALA A 87 6.64 12.92 -3.28
CA ALA A 87 7.39 13.94 -2.54
C ALA A 87 8.34 13.36 -1.47
N LYS A 88 8.02 12.19 -0.88
CA LYS A 88 8.74 11.63 0.28
C LYS A 88 9.71 10.52 -0.07
N LEU A 89 9.47 9.80 -1.16
CA LEU A 89 10.27 8.64 -1.54
C LEU A 89 11.24 9.00 -2.67
N PRO A 90 12.35 8.26 -2.81
CA PRO A 90 13.29 8.49 -3.91
C PRO A 90 12.61 8.44 -5.28
N ALA A 91 12.95 9.36 -6.17
CA ALA A 91 12.37 9.46 -7.51
C ALA A 91 12.51 8.16 -8.34
N GLU A 92 13.56 7.37 -8.09
CA GLU A 92 13.78 6.05 -8.72
C GLU A 92 12.63 5.05 -8.48
N GLN A 93 11.80 5.29 -7.46
CA GLN A 93 10.61 4.47 -7.21
C GLN A 93 9.43 4.78 -8.16
N GLY A 94 9.53 5.83 -8.98
CA GLY A 94 8.62 6.07 -10.10
C GLY A 94 7.21 6.53 -9.72
N TRP A 95 7.01 7.09 -8.53
CA TRP A 95 5.70 7.57 -8.09
C TRP A 95 5.19 8.76 -8.93
N ASP A 96 6.07 9.64 -9.41
CA ASP A 96 5.69 10.70 -10.36
C ASP A 96 5.17 10.14 -11.69
N THR A 97 5.83 9.10 -12.21
CA THR A 97 5.40 8.41 -13.44
C THR A 97 4.06 7.73 -13.21
N THR A 98 3.89 7.05 -12.07
CA THR A 98 2.64 6.38 -11.70
C THR A 98 1.49 7.40 -11.61
N LEU A 99 1.71 8.55 -10.98
CA LEU A 99 0.73 9.64 -10.89
C LEU A 99 0.30 10.09 -12.28
N LYS A 100 1.26 10.41 -13.16
CA LYS A 100 0.98 10.86 -14.53
C LYS A 100 0.20 9.82 -15.33
N THR A 101 0.59 8.55 -15.27
CA THR A 101 -0.11 7.47 -15.96
C THR A 101 -1.56 7.33 -15.49
N LEU A 102 -1.83 7.52 -14.19
CA LEU A 102 -3.19 7.50 -13.65
C LEU A 102 -3.99 8.74 -14.06
N GLU A 103 -3.37 9.92 -14.13
CA GLU A 103 -4.01 11.15 -14.61
C GLU A 103 -4.35 11.07 -16.10
N GLU A 104 -3.44 10.56 -16.92
CA GLU A 104 -3.65 10.34 -18.36
C GLU A 104 -4.77 9.31 -18.62
N ALA A 105 -4.94 8.36 -17.71
CA ALA A 105 -6.03 7.37 -17.76
C ALA A 105 -7.34 7.84 -17.12
N ASP A 106 -7.41 9.12 -16.69
CA ASP A 106 -8.52 9.71 -15.96
C ASP A 106 -8.96 8.89 -14.72
N ALA A 107 -8.00 8.24 -14.06
CA ALA A 107 -8.28 7.23 -13.03
C ALA A 107 -8.86 7.80 -11.74
N PHE A 108 -8.80 9.12 -11.55
CA PHE A 108 -9.26 9.81 -10.34
C PHE A 108 -10.63 10.47 -10.51
N ALA A 109 -11.22 10.43 -11.71
CA ALA A 109 -12.56 10.96 -11.93
C ALA A 109 -13.56 10.19 -11.07
N ALA A 110 -14.25 10.91 -10.18
CA ALA A 110 -15.48 10.39 -9.61
C ALA A 110 -16.51 10.47 -10.73
N GLU A 111 -16.79 9.34 -11.40
CA GLU A 111 -17.95 9.28 -12.26
C GLU A 111 -19.15 9.62 -11.37
N ALA A 112 -19.73 10.80 -11.59
CA ALA A 112 -20.88 11.24 -10.85
C ALA A 112 -21.97 10.20 -11.11
N VAL A 113 -22.26 9.38 -10.09
CA VAL A 113 -23.43 8.49 -10.12
C VAL A 113 -24.62 9.41 -10.37
N ALA A 114 -25.11 9.38 -11.61
CA ALA A 114 -26.31 10.09 -12.00
C ALA A 114 -27.42 9.62 -11.06
N ALA A 115 -27.90 10.55 -10.24
CA ALA A 115 -29.02 10.36 -9.32
C ALA A 115 -30.32 10.11 -10.08
#